data_AF-A0A7S2RYD9-F1
#
_entry.id   AF-A0A7S2RYD9-F1
#
_cell.length_a   1.000
_cell.length_b   1.000
_cell.length_c   1.000
_cell.angle_alpha   90.00
_cell.angle_beta   90.00
_cell.angle_gamma   90.00
#
_symmetry.space_group_name_H-M   'P 1'
#
loop_
_entity.id
_entity.type
_entity.pdbx_description
1 polymer ?
#
loop_
_entity_poly.entity_id
_entity_poly.type
_entity_poly.pdbx_seq_one_letter_code
_entity_poly.pdbx_strand_id
1 'polypeptide(L)'
;DDFVFMTFLVGNDFLPHLPSMDISDGAFDLLFNTYKEQRQKWGDNEYLTDAGNVTDYARLEAYISVIGDAENDILENREENEAKFLKKKRRWDKRDGKPDGPSDMQIAEAEKSKQNDYMSVIETMLEKHTLNGNFVDGWSPVMKENAKDFKGRYYYEKLKLTPADVEGHLKLRQAYIEGLVWCLAYYYRGCISWGWFYPYHYGPMLSDL
;
A
#
# COMPACT_ATOMS: atom_id res chain seq x y z
N ASP A 1 1.86 -20.11 12.98
CA ASP A 1 2.46 -19.79 11.68
C ASP A 1 1.88 -18.52 11.08
N ASP A 2 0.55 -18.43 10.96
CA ASP A 2 -0.15 -17.27 10.38
C ASP A 2 0.23 -15.91 10.98
N PHE A 3 0.39 -15.83 12.30
CA PHE A 3 0.82 -14.59 12.97
C PHE A 3 2.13 -14.06 12.38
N VAL A 4 3.12 -14.94 12.18
CA VAL A 4 4.43 -14.58 11.62
C VAL A 4 4.24 -14.10 10.18
N PHE A 5 3.46 -14.83 9.38
CA PHE A 5 3.18 -14.43 8.01
C PHE A 5 2.48 -13.06 7.92
N MET A 6 1.48 -12.80 8.76
CA MET A 6 0.79 -11.50 8.82
C MET A 6 1.76 -10.36 9.15
N THR A 7 2.74 -10.58 10.03
CA THR A 7 3.73 -9.54 10.36
C THR A 7 4.61 -9.14 9.18
N PHE A 8 4.83 -10.04 8.20
CA PHE A 8 5.59 -9.70 6.99
C PHE A 8 4.93 -8.63 6.14
N LEU A 9 3.59 -8.51 6.20
CA LEU A 9 2.83 -7.45 5.51
C LEU A 9 3.04 -6.07 6.14
N VAL A 10 3.31 -6.02 7.44
CA VAL A 10 3.70 -4.77 8.14
C VAL A 10 5.14 -4.42 7.82
N GLY A 11 6.03 -5.41 7.82
CA GLY A 11 7.43 -5.20 7.50
C GLY A 11 8.29 -6.44 7.66
N ASN A 12 9.32 -6.52 6.82
CA ASN A 12 10.38 -7.51 6.90
C ASN A 12 11.65 -6.94 6.24
N ASP A 13 12.79 -7.62 6.42
CA ASP A 13 14.09 -7.10 5.98
C ASP A 13 14.30 -7.14 4.46
N PHE A 14 13.46 -7.89 3.72
CA PHE A 14 13.68 -8.21 2.31
C PHE A 14 12.78 -7.45 1.35
N LEU A 15 11.57 -7.09 1.80
CA LEU A 15 10.59 -6.38 1.00
C LEU A 15 10.39 -4.95 1.53
N PRO A 16 10.16 -3.98 0.63
CA PRO A 16 9.71 -2.67 1.06
C PRO A 16 8.34 -2.75 1.75
N HIS A 17 8.16 -1.89 2.74
CA HIS A 17 6.90 -1.75 3.45
C HIS A 17 5.75 -1.39 2.50
N LEU A 18 4.58 -1.98 2.74
CA LEU A 18 3.37 -1.61 2.03
C LEU A 18 2.90 -0.22 2.46
N PRO A 19 2.39 0.62 1.54
CA PRO A 19 2.11 2.03 1.83
C PRO A 19 1.12 2.24 2.97
N SER A 20 0.12 1.36 3.11
CA SER A 20 -0.97 1.44 4.07
C SER A 20 -0.74 0.63 5.36
N MET A 21 0.40 -0.04 5.48
CA MET A 21 0.67 -0.97 6.59
C MET A 21 1.73 -0.43 7.55
N ASP A 22 1.46 0.70 8.19
CA ASP A 22 2.32 1.28 9.22
C ASP A 22 1.79 1.02 10.65
N ILE A 23 2.68 0.71 11.58
CA ILE A 23 2.34 0.48 13.00
C ILE A 23 1.68 1.71 13.61
N SER A 24 2.12 2.91 13.23
CA SER A 24 1.58 4.18 13.73
C SER A 24 0.14 4.44 13.28
N ASP A 25 -0.31 3.77 12.20
CA ASP A 25 -1.69 3.81 11.71
C ASP A 25 -2.54 2.64 12.22
N GLY A 26 -2.02 1.82 13.14
CA GLY A 26 -2.76 0.70 13.73
C GLY A 26 -2.76 -0.57 12.87
N ALA A 27 -1.75 -0.77 12.01
CA ALA A 27 -1.65 -1.93 11.13
C ALA A 27 -1.85 -3.30 11.84
N PHE A 28 -1.30 -3.48 13.04
CA PHE A 28 -1.44 -4.74 13.78
C PHE A 28 -2.88 -5.00 14.24
N ASP A 29 -3.57 -3.96 14.71
CA ASP A 29 -4.96 -4.10 15.14
C ASP A 29 -5.84 -4.48 13.95
N LEU A 30 -5.63 -3.83 12.80
CA LEU A 30 -6.34 -4.16 11.56
C LEU A 30 -6.07 -5.62 11.13
N LEU A 31 -4.81 -6.05 11.05
CA LEU A 31 -4.46 -7.42 10.68
C LEU A 31 -5.11 -8.45 11.60
N PHE A 32 -4.97 -8.27 12.92
CA PHE A 32 -5.45 -9.26 13.87
C PHE A 32 -6.97 -9.28 13.99
N ASN A 33 -7.63 -8.13 13.91
CA ASN A 33 -9.10 -8.08 13.92
C ASN A 33 -9.66 -8.72 12.65
N THR A 34 -9.15 -8.36 11.48
CA THR A 34 -9.56 -8.98 10.21
C THR A 34 -9.28 -10.48 10.22
N TYR A 35 -8.14 -10.92 10.75
CA TYR A 35 -7.81 -12.35 10.82
C TYR A 35 -8.78 -13.10 11.71
N LYS A 36 -9.10 -12.58 12.90
CA LYS A 36 -10.08 -13.18 13.82
C LYS A 36 -11.46 -13.32 13.17
N GLU A 37 -11.89 -12.34 12.38
CA GLU A 37 -13.17 -12.36 11.67
C GLU A 37 -13.16 -13.35 10.49
N GLN A 38 -12.11 -13.36 9.68
CA GLN A 38 -11.99 -14.29 8.55
C GLN A 38 -11.83 -15.73 9.02
N ARG A 39 -11.05 -15.98 10.08
CA ARG A 39 -10.80 -17.31 10.65
C ARG A 39 -12.07 -18.03 11.08
N GLN A 40 -13.10 -17.29 11.49
CA GLN A 40 -14.41 -17.84 11.86
C GLN A 40 -15.19 -18.41 10.66
N LYS A 41 -14.84 -17.99 9.43
CA LYS A 41 -15.47 -18.45 8.19
C LYS A 41 -14.79 -19.72 7.64
N TRP A 42 -13.63 -20.09 8.16
CA TRP A 42 -12.85 -21.23 7.70
C TRP A 42 -13.15 -22.48 8.52
N GLY A 43 -12.85 -23.65 7.96
CA GLY A 43 -13.02 -24.93 8.64
C GLY A 43 -12.13 -25.11 9.87
N ASP A 44 -12.39 -26.18 10.61
CA ASP A 44 -11.48 -26.62 11.67
C ASP A 44 -10.10 -26.94 11.09
N ASN A 45 -9.04 -26.52 11.76
CA ASN A 45 -7.64 -26.68 11.33
C ASN A 45 -7.27 -26.00 9.99
N GLU A 46 -8.11 -25.10 9.48
CA GLU A 46 -7.79 -24.26 8.32
C GLU A 46 -7.07 -22.97 8.74
N TYR A 47 -5.90 -22.70 8.16
CA TYR A 47 -5.03 -21.55 8.45
C TYR A 47 -4.52 -20.92 7.16
N LEU A 48 -3.97 -19.71 7.18
CA LEU A 48 -3.35 -19.09 6.00
C LEU A 48 -2.08 -19.82 5.55
N THR A 49 -1.34 -20.35 6.52
CA THR A 49 -0.02 -20.94 6.31
C THR A 49 0.15 -22.24 7.10
N ASP A 50 0.95 -23.14 6.55
CA ASP A 50 1.38 -24.38 7.19
C ASP A 50 2.83 -24.69 6.80
N ALA A 51 3.70 -24.82 7.81
CA ALA A 51 5.10 -25.21 7.65
C ALA A 51 5.87 -24.39 6.58
N GLY A 52 5.64 -23.08 6.55
CA GLY A 52 6.31 -22.17 5.62
C GLY A 52 5.78 -22.17 4.19
N ASN A 53 4.53 -22.61 3.99
CA ASN A 53 3.81 -22.50 2.71
C ASN A 53 2.44 -21.86 2.94
N VAL A 54 1.96 -21.11 1.95
CA VAL A 54 0.56 -20.67 1.89
C VAL A 54 -0.28 -21.90 1.53
N THR A 55 -1.31 -22.18 2.32
CA THR A 55 -2.15 -23.39 2.17
C THR A 55 -3.24 -23.19 1.13
N ASP A 56 -3.81 -21.98 1.08
CA ASP A 56 -4.95 -21.62 0.24
C ASP A 56 -4.84 -20.15 -0.18
N TYR A 57 -4.59 -19.91 -1.46
CA TYR A 57 -4.46 -18.56 -2.01
C TYR A 57 -5.78 -17.80 -2.08
N ALA A 58 -6.93 -18.48 -2.26
CA ALA A 58 -8.23 -17.81 -2.28
C ALA A 58 -8.59 -17.28 -0.89
N ARG A 59 -8.17 -18.00 0.16
CA ARG A 59 -8.27 -17.54 1.55
C ARG A 59 -7.39 -16.33 1.83
N LEU A 60 -6.15 -16.39 1.36
CA LEU A 60 -5.22 -15.27 1.49
C LEU A 60 -5.75 -14.02 0.77
N GLU A 61 -6.24 -14.18 -0.44
CA GLU A 61 -6.87 -13.12 -1.23
C GLU A 61 -8.08 -12.53 -0.49
N ALA A 62 -8.99 -13.37 0.03
CA ALA A 62 -10.13 -12.89 0.81
C ALA A 62 -9.72 -12.14 2.09
N TYR A 63 -8.61 -12.54 2.72
CA TYR A 63 -8.06 -11.85 3.89
C TYR A 63 -7.44 -10.50 3.50
N ILE A 64 -6.59 -10.47 2.47
CA ILE A 64 -5.94 -9.26 1.97
C ILE A 64 -6.97 -8.26 1.44
N SER A 65 -7.99 -8.71 0.70
CA SER A 65 -9.05 -7.87 0.15
C SER A 65 -9.76 -7.06 1.24
N VAL A 66 -10.10 -7.66 2.38
CA VAL A 66 -10.76 -6.93 3.49
C VAL A 66 -9.85 -5.86 4.11
N ILE A 67 -8.54 -6.10 4.16
CA ILE A 67 -7.59 -5.09 4.65
C ILE A 67 -7.41 -3.99 3.60
N GLY A 68 -7.37 -4.37 2.32
CA GLY A 68 -7.30 -3.47 1.18
C GLY A 68 -8.49 -2.49 1.12
N ASP A 69 -9.68 -2.91 1.56
CA ASP A 69 -10.86 -2.03 1.64
C ASP A 69 -10.66 -0.85 2.62
N ALA A 70 -9.85 -1.03 3.66
CA ALA A 70 -9.54 0.02 4.65
C ALA A 70 -8.43 0.99 4.19
N GLU A 71 -7.79 0.72 3.05
CA GLU A 71 -6.56 1.40 2.64
C GLU A 71 -6.74 2.91 2.43
N ASN A 72 -7.84 3.32 1.79
CA ASN A 72 -8.11 4.75 1.57
C ASN A 72 -8.34 5.49 2.90
N ASP A 73 -9.11 4.89 3.81
CA ASP A 73 -9.40 5.46 5.13
C ASP A 73 -8.11 5.62 5.95
N ILE A 74 -7.19 4.65 5.87
CA ILE A 74 -5.89 4.72 6.53
C ILE A 74 -5.07 5.91 6.00
N LEU A 75 -4.99 6.06 4.67
CA LEU A 75 -4.19 7.11 4.05
C LEU A 75 -4.77 8.51 4.30
N GLU A 76 -6.10 8.64 4.31
CA GLU A 76 -6.77 9.89 4.68
C GLU A 76 -6.50 10.26 6.15
N ASN A 77 -6.66 9.30 7.06
CA ASN A 77 -6.38 9.50 8.49
C ASN A 77 -4.91 9.86 8.74
N ARG A 78 -3.98 9.22 8.01
CA ARG A 78 -2.55 9.54 8.09
C ARG A 78 -2.28 10.99 7.70
N GLU A 79 -2.82 11.44 6.57
CA GLU A 79 -2.65 12.82 6.10
C GLU A 79 -3.16 13.83 7.14
N GLU A 80 -4.32 13.58 7.74
CA GLU A 80 -4.84 14.43 8.82
C GLU A 80 -3.92 14.45 10.05
N ASN A 81 -3.42 13.29 10.46
CA ASN A 81 -2.57 13.14 11.63
C ASN A 81 -1.22 13.84 11.41
N GLU A 82 -0.64 13.71 10.22
CA GLU A 82 0.57 14.43 9.82
C GLU A 82 0.36 15.94 9.84
N ALA A 83 -0.78 16.43 9.32
CA ALA A 83 -1.11 17.86 9.35
C ALA A 83 -1.23 18.39 10.80
N LYS A 84 -1.88 17.64 11.70
CA LYS A 84 -1.97 17.96 13.14
C LYS A 84 -0.59 17.96 13.79
N PHE A 85 0.25 16.98 13.48
CA PHE A 85 1.61 16.86 13.99
C PHE A 85 2.51 18.02 13.53
N LEU A 86 2.50 18.36 12.23
CA LEU A 86 3.28 19.47 11.67
C LEU A 86 2.92 20.81 12.32
N LYS A 87 1.63 21.06 12.55
CA LYS A 87 1.17 22.26 13.29
C LYS A 87 1.74 22.32 14.70
N LYS A 88 1.74 21.19 15.42
CA LYS A 88 2.29 21.08 16.78
C LYS A 88 3.81 21.25 16.78
N LYS A 89 4.51 20.61 15.84
CA LYS A 89 5.95 20.70 15.65
C LYS A 89 6.42 22.15 15.43
N ARG A 90 5.78 22.89 14.52
CA ARG A 90 6.09 24.31 14.27
C ARG A 90 5.96 25.18 15.53
N ARG A 91 4.95 24.91 16.38
CA ARG A 91 4.79 25.64 17.65
C ARG A 91 5.96 25.40 18.60
N TRP A 92 6.47 24.17 18.67
CA TRP A 92 7.61 23.82 19.50
C TRP A 92 8.93 24.35 18.93
N ASP A 93 9.14 24.21 17.63
CA ASP A 93 10.35 24.72 16.96
C ASP A 93 10.48 26.24 17.12
N LYS A 94 9.37 26.99 17.03
CA LYS A 94 9.32 28.44 17.30
C LYS A 94 9.67 28.78 18.75
N ARG A 95 9.24 27.97 19.72
CA ARG A 95 9.58 28.14 21.15
C ARG A 95 11.07 27.89 21.38
N ASP A 96 11.62 26.87 20.71
CA ASP A 96 13.00 26.42 20.90
C ASP A 96 14.01 27.18 20.00
N GLY A 97 13.56 28.23 19.29
CA GLY A 97 14.41 29.10 18.47
C GLY A 97 14.96 28.44 17.19
N LYS A 98 14.33 27.37 16.72
CA LYS A 98 14.72 26.68 15.48
C LYS A 98 14.18 27.41 14.24
N PRO A 99 14.78 27.18 13.06
CA PRO A 99 14.27 27.75 11.81
C PRO A 99 12.82 27.35 11.55
N ASP A 100 12.03 28.29 11.03
CA ASP A 100 10.65 28.01 10.65
C ASP A 100 10.59 27.03 9.48
N GLY A 101 9.80 25.98 9.63
CA GLY A 101 9.43 25.07 8.55
C GLY A 101 8.38 25.68 7.61
N PRO A 102 7.97 24.94 6.56
CA PRO A 102 6.97 25.43 5.61
C PRO A 102 5.63 25.74 6.31
N SER A 103 5.02 26.84 5.89
CA SER A 103 3.69 27.26 6.32
C SER A 103 2.61 26.30 5.81
N ASP A 104 1.42 26.34 6.43
CA ASP A 104 0.27 25.55 5.97
C ASP A 104 -0.11 25.88 4.52
N MET A 105 0.03 27.14 4.11
CA MET A 105 -0.23 27.54 2.72
C MET A 105 0.78 26.91 1.75
N GLN A 106 2.08 26.90 2.10
CA GLN A 106 3.11 26.29 1.26
C GLN A 106 2.93 24.78 1.14
N ILE A 107 2.53 24.10 2.22
CA ILE A 107 2.25 22.66 2.20
C ILE A 107 1.03 22.38 1.32
N ALA A 108 -0.06 23.13 1.50
CA ALA A 108 -1.28 22.98 0.70
C ALA A 108 -1.05 23.29 -0.78
N GLU A 109 -0.22 24.28 -1.10
CA GLU A 109 0.14 24.64 -2.47
C GLU A 109 1.00 23.56 -3.13
N ALA A 110 2.00 23.04 -2.41
CA ALA A 110 2.81 21.91 -2.90
C ALA A 110 1.95 20.66 -3.14
N GLU A 111 1.02 20.37 -2.23
CA GLU A 111 0.11 19.23 -2.35
C GLU A 111 -0.88 19.39 -3.52
N LYS A 112 -1.43 20.60 -3.69
CA LYS A 112 -2.26 20.94 -4.84
C LYS A 112 -1.49 20.84 -6.16
N SER A 113 -0.22 21.24 -6.18
CA SER A 113 0.66 21.11 -7.35
C SER A 113 0.79 19.64 -7.75
N LYS A 114 1.10 18.74 -6.81
CA LYS A 114 1.20 17.30 -7.08
C LYS A 114 -0.11 16.69 -7.57
N GLN A 115 -1.23 17.09 -6.95
CA GLN A 115 -2.55 16.63 -7.38
C GLN A 115 -2.82 17.05 -8.83
N ASN A 116 -2.55 18.30 -9.18
CA ASN A 116 -2.74 18.81 -10.54
C ASN A 116 -1.85 18.09 -11.56
N ASP A 117 -0.57 17.86 -11.22
CA ASP A 117 0.37 17.12 -12.06
C ASP A 117 -0.17 15.71 -12.38
N TYR A 118 -0.62 14.99 -11.36
CA TYR A 118 -1.23 13.67 -11.54
C TYR A 118 -2.51 13.73 -12.39
N MET A 119 -3.42 14.66 -12.11
CA MET A 119 -4.67 14.80 -12.87
C MET A 119 -4.42 15.08 -14.36
N SER A 120 -3.44 15.94 -14.67
CA SER A 120 -3.07 16.24 -16.07
C SER A 120 -2.60 15.00 -16.84
N VAL A 121 -1.90 14.08 -16.16
CA VAL A 121 -1.45 12.82 -16.75
C VAL A 121 -2.61 11.88 -16.99
N ILE A 122 -3.56 11.79 -16.05
CA ILE A 122 -4.77 10.98 -16.20
C ILE A 122 -5.65 11.49 -17.33
N GLU A 123 -5.86 12.80 -17.43
CA GLU A 123 -6.60 13.43 -18.55
C GLU A 123 -5.94 13.10 -19.89
N THR A 124 -4.63 13.34 -20.01
CA THR A 124 -3.86 13.01 -21.22
C THR A 124 -3.93 11.51 -21.56
N MET A 125 -3.92 10.65 -20.55
CA MET A 125 -3.99 9.20 -20.71
C MET A 125 -5.37 8.78 -21.24
N LEU A 126 -6.45 9.33 -20.68
CA LEU A 126 -7.84 9.07 -21.09
C LEU A 126 -8.16 9.63 -22.49
N GLU A 127 -7.53 10.72 -22.91
CA GLU A 127 -7.65 11.22 -24.29
C GLU A 127 -7.02 10.25 -25.29
N LYS A 128 -5.87 9.65 -24.94
CA LYS A 128 -5.13 8.71 -25.81
C LYS A 128 -5.76 7.33 -25.85
N HIS A 129 -6.27 6.87 -24.71
CA HIS A 129 -6.93 5.58 -24.55
C HIS A 129 -8.40 5.87 -24.31
N THR A 130 -9.24 5.78 -25.35
CA THR A 130 -10.70 5.86 -25.22
C THR A 130 -11.19 5.07 -23.99
N LEU A 131 -12.29 5.47 -23.33
CA LEU A 131 -12.78 4.87 -22.06
C LEU A 131 -12.89 3.33 -22.02
N ASN A 132 -12.87 2.64 -23.17
CA ASN A 132 -12.76 1.17 -23.30
C ASN A 132 -11.31 0.67 -23.37
N GLY A 133 -10.34 1.47 -22.92
CA GLY A 133 -8.92 1.14 -22.89
C GLY A 133 -8.64 -0.01 -21.94
N ASN A 134 -7.55 -0.74 -22.21
CA ASN A 134 -7.07 -1.78 -21.32
C ASN A 134 -6.39 -1.12 -20.10
N PHE A 135 -7.14 -0.96 -19.01
CA PHE A 135 -6.65 -0.42 -17.74
C PHE A 135 -6.48 -1.54 -16.71
N VAL A 136 -5.79 -1.22 -15.62
CA VAL A 136 -5.66 -2.14 -14.47
C VAL A 136 -7.06 -2.50 -13.95
N ASP A 137 -7.27 -3.78 -13.64
CA ASP A 137 -8.54 -4.31 -13.15
C ASP A 137 -9.06 -3.54 -11.93
N GLY A 138 -10.36 -3.25 -11.93
CA GLY A 138 -11.01 -2.50 -10.85
C GLY A 138 -10.69 -1.00 -10.80
N TRP A 139 -9.84 -0.49 -11.69
CA TRP A 139 -9.59 0.95 -11.76
C TRP A 139 -10.79 1.71 -12.32
N SER A 140 -11.08 2.85 -11.70
CA SER A 140 -12.04 3.83 -12.22
C SER A 140 -11.52 5.24 -11.95
N PRO A 141 -11.72 6.18 -12.88
CA PRO A 141 -11.21 7.53 -12.71
C PRO A 141 -11.94 8.24 -11.56
N VAL A 142 -11.17 8.77 -10.62
CA VAL A 142 -11.69 9.57 -9.51
C VAL A 142 -11.95 11.00 -10.00
N MET A 143 -13.18 11.25 -10.47
CA MET A 143 -13.59 12.56 -11.03
C MET A 143 -14.39 13.44 -10.06
N LYS A 144 -14.61 13.00 -8.82
CA LYS A 144 -15.37 13.77 -7.82
C LYS A 144 -14.56 14.97 -7.35
N GLU A 145 -15.22 16.13 -7.25
CA GLU A 145 -14.61 17.34 -6.70
C GLU A 145 -14.13 17.09 -5.26
N ASN A 146 -12.84 17.38 -5.01
CA ASN A 146 -12.12 17.13 -3.75
C ASN A 146 -11.81 15.67 -3.39
N ALA A 147 -12.13 14.68 -4.24
CA ALA A 147 -11.69 13.31 -3.98
C ALA A 147 -10.21 13.13 -4.38
N LYS A 148 -9.45 12.42 -3.54
CA LYS A 148 -8.04 12.10 -3.79
C LYS A 148 -7.91 10.65 -4.22
N ASP A 149 -7.26 10.42 -5.36
CA ASP A 149 -6.85 9.09 -5.78
C ASP A 149 -5.49 8.75 -5.14
N PHE A 150 -5.51 8.29 -3.89
CA PHE A 150 -4.28 7.96 -3.16
C PHE A 150 -3.49 6.85 -3.86
N LYS A 151 -4.18 5.80 -4.31
CA LYS A 151 -3.60 4.65 -5.02
C LYS A 151 -2.93 5.08 -6.32
N GLY A 152 -3.69 5.71 -7.21
CA GLY A 152 -3.20 6.14 -8.51
C GLY A 152 -2.04 7.13 -8.40
N ARG A 153 -2.13 8.07 -7.46
CA ARG A 153 -1.03 9.01 -7.17
C ARG A 153 0.21 8.33 -6.64
N TYR A 154 0.05 7.37 -5.73
CA TYR A 154 1.17 6.62 -5.17
C TYR A 154 1.99 5.96 -6.28
N TYR A 155 1.32 5.22 -7.18
CA TYR A 155 1.97 4.55 -8.30
C TYR A 155 2.64 5.53 -9.26
N TYR A 156 1.97 6.64 -9.57
CA TYR A 156 2.54 7.66 -10.45
C TYR A 156 3.77 8.34 -9.82
N GLU A 157 3.69 8.75 -8.56
CA GLU A 157 4.76 9.47 -7.88
C GLU A 157 5.99 8.57 -7.66
N LYS A 158 5.78 7.35 -7.16
CA LYS A 158 6.85 6.44 -6.72
C LYS A 158 7.40 5.53 -7.80
N LEU A 159 6.52 5.03 -8.67
CA LEU A 159 6.85 3.99 -9.65
C LEU A 159 6.74 4.47 -11.10
N LYS A 160 6.22 5.70 -11.32
CA LYS A 160 5.96 6.26 -12.66
C LYS A 160 5.02 5.39 -13.50
N LEU A 161 4.12 4.67 -12.82
CA LEU A 161 3.10 3.85 -13.45
C LEU A 161 1.77 4.59 -13.49
N THR A 162 1.06 4.43 -14.59
CA THR A 162 -0.31 4.88 -14.79
C THR A 162 -1.25 3.67 -14.86
N PRO A 163 -2.58 3.87 -14.71
CA PRO A 163 -3.55 2.80 -14.87
C PRO A 163 -3.53 2.09 -16.25
N ALA A 164 -2.91 2.68 -17.27
CA ALA A 164 -2.73 2.05 -18.58
C ALA A 164 -1.54 1.07 -18.61
N ASP A 165 -0.61 1.15 -17.65
CA ASP A 165 0.60 0.32 -17.57
C ASP A 165 0.33 -1.05 -16.91
N VAL A 166 -0.67 -1.77 -17.44
CA VAL A 166 -1.20 -3.03 -16.87
C VAL A 166 -0.10 -4.06 -16.61
N GLU A 167 0.81 -4.24 -17.57
CA GLU A 167 1.93 -5.18 -17.45
C GLU A 167 2.91 -4.76 -16.34
N GLY A 168 3.14 -3.45 -16.16
CA GLY A 168 3.99 -2.91 -15.10
C GLY A 168 3.41 -3.20 -13.72
N HIS A 169 2.11 -2.95 -13.55
CA HIS A 169 1.40 -3.31 -12.32
C HIS A 169 1.39 -4.82 -12.05
N LEU A 170 1.21 -5.65 -13.08
CA LEU A 170 1.24 -7.11 -12.92
C LEU A 170 2.61 -7.61 -12.45
N LYS A 171 3.70 -7.16 -13.09
CA LYS A 171 5.07 -7.55 -12.70
C LYS A 171 5.42 -7.12 -11.29
N LEU A 172 5.01 -5.91 -10.88
CA LEU A 172 5.20 -5.40 -9.53
C LEU A 172 4.54 -6.30 -8.48
N ARG A 173 3.26 -6.61 -8.69
CA ARG A 173 2.47 -7.46 -7.79
C ARG A 173 3.01 -8.87 -7.70
N GLN A 174 3.32 -9.47 -8.86
CA GLN A 174 3.88 -10.81 -8.94
C GLN A 174 5.20 -10.89 -8.17
N ALA A 175 6.13 -9.95 -8.39
CA ALA A 175 7.41 -9.93 -7.68
C ALA A 175 7.23 -9.78 -6.16
N TYR A 176 6.22 -9.03 -5.72
CA TYR A 176 5.93 -8.83 -4.29
C TYR A 176 5.39 -10.12 -3.65
N ILE A 177 4.42 -10.78 -4.29
CA ILE A 177 3.89 -12.07 -3.82
C ILE A 177 4.98 -13.15 -3.81
N GLU A 178 5.80 -13.24 -4.86
CA GLU A 178 6.97 -14.13 -4.89
C GLU A 178 7.90 -13.86 -3.69
N GLY A 179 8.10 -12.60 -3.34
CA GLY A 179 8.90 -12.22 -2.18
C GLY A 179 8.27 -12.58 -0.84
N LEU A 180 6.95 -12.46 -0.69
CA LEU A 180 6.27 -12.90 0.53
C LEU A 180 6.41 -14.42 0.73
N VAL A 181 6.24 -15.18 -0.35
CA VAL A 181 6.44 -16.64 -0.35
C VAL A 181 7.92 -16.98 -0.08
N TRP A 182 8.86 -16.24 -0.67
CA TRP A 182 10.29 -16.40 -0.41
C TRP A 182 10.62 -16.12 1.06
N CYS A 183 10.10 -15.04 1.65
CA CYS A 183 10.28 -14.72 3.06
C CYS A 183 9.73 -15.83 3.95
N LEU A 184 8.50 -16.26 3.68
CA LEU A 184 7.87 -17.35 4.43
C LEU A 184 8.70 -18.64 4.36
N ALA A 185 9.21 -19.00 3.18
CA ALA A 185 10.09 -20.15 3.05
C ALA A 185 11.44 -19.94 3.76
N TYR A 186 12.02 -18.75 3.69
CA TYR A 186 13.29 -18.38 4.31
C TYR A 186 13.26 -18.61 5.83
N TYR A 187 12.22 -18.10 6.51
CA TYR A 187 12.13 -18.21 7.97
C TYR A 187 11.83 -19.64 8.47
N TYR A 188 11.25 -20.51 7.63
CA TYR A 188 10.88 -21.88 8.03
C TYR A 188 11.86 -22.95 7.56
N ARG A 189 12.46 -22.78 6.37
CA ARG A 189 13.28 -23.79 5.68
C ARG A 189 14.69 -23.30 5.34
N GLY A 190 15.01 -22.05 5.67
CA GLY A 190 16.24 -21.39 5.24
C GLY A 190 16.15 -20.86 3.82
N CYS A 191 17.25 -20.28 3.34
CA CYS A 191 17.31 -19.63 2.02
C CYS A 191 17.01 -20.59 0.87
N ILE A 192 15.87 -20.40 0.20
CA ILE A 192 15.42 -21.23 -0.93
C ILE A 192 15.97 -20.76 -2.29
N SER A 193 16.41 -19.51 -2.38
CA SER A 193 17.01 -18.96 -3.60
C SER A 193 17.95 -17.81 -3.23
N TRP A 194 19.24 -18.01 -3.47
CA TRP A 194 20.29 -17.02 -3.21
C TRP A 194 20.34 -15.90 -4.24
N GLY A 195 19.81 -16.13 -5.45
CA GLY A 195 19.80 -15.16 -6.53
C GLY A 195 18.50 -14.36 -6.65
N TRP A 196 17.48 -14.71 -5.86
CA TRP A 196 16.20 -13.99 -5.86
C TRP A 196 16.36 -12.64 -5.13
N PHE A 197 15.75 -11.60 -5.68
CA PHE A 197 15.62 -10.29 -5.06
C PHE A 197 14.36 -9.61 -5.58
N TYR A 198 13.81 -8.69 -4.78
CA TYR A 198 12.69 -7.85 -5.20
C TYR A 198 13.22 -6.67 -6.07
N PRO A 199 12.80 -6.54 -7.34
CA PRO A 199 13.45 -5.63 -8.30
C PRO A 199 12.92 -4.19 -8.28
N TYR A 200 12.14 -3.81 -7.25
CA TYR A 200 11.56 -2.47 -7.12
C TYR A 200 11.93 -1.85 -5.76
N HIS A 201 11.93 -0.51 -5.69
CA HIS A 201 12.20 0.20 -4.43
C HIS A 201 10.96 0.37 -3.53
N TYR A 202 9.78 0.10 -4.08
CA TYR A 202 8.49 0.35 -3.45
C TYR A 202 7.58 -0.87 -3.62
N GLY A 203 6.76 -1.15 -2.60
CA GLY A 203 5.73 -2.20 -2.66
C GLY A 203 4.51 -1.75 -3.45
N PRO A 204 3.65 -2.66 -3.89
CA PRO A 204 2.33 -2.30 -4.39
C PRO A 204 1.43 -1.82 -3.24
N MET A 205 0.28 -1.28 -3.60
CA MET A 205 -0.82 -1.04 -2.66
C MET A 205 -1.42 -2.40 -2.25
N LEU A 206 -1.82 -2.54 -0.98
CA LEU A 206 -2.29 -3.83 -0.46
C LEU A 206 -3.57 -4.28 -1.16
N SER A 207 -4.43 -3.32 -1.51
CA SER A 207 -5.67 -3.56 -2.24
C SER A 207 -5.48 -4.05 -3.69
N ASP A 208 -4.24 -4.11 -4.20
CA ASP A 208 -3.93 -4.67 -5.52
C ASP A 208 -3.22 -6.03 -5.45
N LEU A 209 -2.83 -6.51 -4.26
CA LEU A 209 -2.18 -7.82 -4.05
C LEU A 209 -3.18 -8.97 -4.07
#